data_AF-A0A7V8F4A3-F1
#
_entry.id   AF-A0A7V8F4A3-F1
#
_cell.length_a   1.000
_cell.length_b   1.000
_cell.length_c   1.000
_cell.angle_alpha   90.00
_cell.angle_beta   90.00
_cell.angle_gamma   90.00
#
_symmetry.space_group_name_H-M   'P 1'
#
loop_
_entity.id
_entity.type
_entity.pdbx_description
1 polymer ?
#
loop_
_entity_poly.entity_id
_entity_poly.type
_entity_poly.pdbx_seq_one_letter_code
_entity_poly.pdbx_strand_id
1 'polypeptide(L)' 'MDLADNPHVKGVVQAVEAISGDRDKAVAWLQEPIATFGGKTALELVAECRTDDLLGYIQSFESGYVG' A
#
# COMPACT_ATOMS: atom_id res chain seq x y z
N MET A 1 -5.23 -17.75 -7.36
CA MET A 1 -5.07 -16.32 -7.63
C MET A 1 -3.70 -15.94 -7.13
N ASP A 2 -2.74 -15.84 -8.03
CA ASP A 2 -1.38 -15.45 -7.66
C ASP A 2 -1.42 -13.96 -7.28
N LEU A 3 -0.98 -13.62 -6.07
CA LEU A 3 -1.02 -12.23 -5.59
C LEU A 3 -0.17 -11.32 -6.47
N ALA A 4 0.82 -11.86 -7.21
CA ALA A 4 1.66 -11.10 -8.13
C ALA A 4 0.92 -10.62 -9.40
N ASP A 5 -0.19 -11.27 -9.79
CA ASP A 5 -1.00 -10.83 -10.93
C ASP A 5 -2.28 -10.08 -10.53
N ASN A 6 -2.47 -9.84 -9.24
CA ASN A 6 -3.61 -9.07 -8.75
C ASN A 6 -3.44 -7.58 -9.12
N PRO A 7 -4.34 -7.00 -9.94
CA PRO A 7 -4.24 -5.59 -10.36
C PRO A 7 -4.27 -4.62 -9.17
N HIS A 8 -4.91 -4.99 -8.07
CA HIS A 8 -4.95 -4.19 -6.84
C HIS A 8 -3.59 -4.11 -6.17
N VAL A 9 -2.83 -5.21 -6.10
CA VAL A 9 -1.47 -5.22 -5.54
C VAL A 9 -0.55 -4.35 -6.38
N LYS A 10 -0.63 -4.44 -7.71
CA LYS A 10 0.16 -3.61 -8.63
C LYS A 10 -0.12 -2.12 -8.42
N GLY A 11 -1.39 -1.74 -8.25
CA GLY A 11 -1.78 -0.35 -7.97
C GLY A 11 -1.22 0.18 -6.65
N VAL A 12 -1.24 -0.63 -5.59
CA VAL A 12 -0.67 -0.27 -4.29
C VAL A 12 0.86 -0.08 -4.38
N VAL A 13 1.57 -0.99 -5.05
CA VAL A 13 3.03 -0.85 -5.25
C VAL A 13 3.34 0.45 -5.98
N GLN A 14 2.63 0.76 -7.05
CA GLN A 14 2.86 2.00 -7.81
C GLN A 14 2.62 3.25 -6.97
N ALA A 15 1.58 3.26 -6.13
CA ALA A 15 1.30 4.39 -5.25
C ALA A 15 2.41 4.60 -4.21
N VAL A 16 2.90 3.52 -3.59
CA VAL A 16 3.99 3.59 -2.61
C VAL A 16 5.33 3.91 -3.28
N GLU A 17 5.58 3.38 -4.48
CA GLU A 17 6.76 3.69 -5.31
C GLU A 17 6.79 5.17 -5.69
N ALA A 18 5.64 5.78 -6.02
CA ALA A 18 5.54 7.21 -6.32
C ALA A 18 5.93 8.09 -5.12
N ILE A 19 5.64 7.65 -3.90
CA ILE A 19 5.97 8.38 -2.66
C ILE A 19 7.42 8.16 -2.24
N SER A 20 7.86 6.89 -2.24
CA SER A 20 9.18 6.50 -1.73
C SER A 20 10.30 6.68 -2.75
N GLY A 21 9.98 6.74 -4.04
CA GLY A 21 10.93 6.75 -5.16
C GLY A 21 11.69 5.43 -5.35
N ASP A 22 11.32 4.38 -4.62
CA ASP A 22 12.06 3.12 -4.56
C ASP A 22 11.09 1.93 -4.56
N ARG A 23 11.15 1.17 -5.65
CA ARG A 23 10.26 0.04 -5.89
C ARG A 23 10.50 -1.11 -4.92
N ASP A 24 11.75 -1.40 -4.58
CA ASP A 24 12.10 -2.48 -3.65
C ASP A 24 11.56 -2.16 -2.25
N LYS A 25 11.64 -0.89 -1.83
CA LYS A 25 10.99 -0.43 -0.60
C LYS A 25 9.47 -0.53 -0.67
N ALA A 26 8.86 -0.16 -1.79
CA ALA A 26 7.41 -0.27 -1.96
C ALA A 26 6.92 -1.73 -1.83
N VAL A 27 7.66 -2.67 -2.42
CA VAL A 27 7.36 -4.11 -2.31
C VAL A 27 7.58 -4.62 -0.88
N ALA A 28 8.68 -4.22 -0.22
CA ALA A 28 8.95 -4.61 1.17
C ALA A 28 7.84 -4.11 2.11
N TRP A 29 7.39 -2.87 1.91
CA TRP A 29 6.33 -2.24 2.70
C TRP A 29 5.00 -2.99 2.62
N LEU A 30 4.72 -3.70 1.53
CA LEU A 30 3.48 -4.47 1.41
C LEU A 30 3.31 -5.53 2.51
N GLN A 31 4.42 -6.01 3.07
CA GLN A 31 4.46 -7.01 4.13
C GLN A 31 4.64 -6.39 5.52
N GLU A 32 4.80 -5.06 5.60
CA GLU A 32 4.93 -4.37 6.87
C GLU A 32 3.56 -4.17 7.53
N PRO A 33 3.46 -4.35 8.85
CA PRO A 33 2.21 -4.16 9.57
C PRO A 33 1.86 -2.67 9.67
N ILE A 34 0.65 -2.31 9.24
CA ILE A 34 0.16 -0.94 9.26
C ILE A 34 -0.65 -0.69 10.53
N ALA A 35 -0.12 0.13 11.44
CA ALA A 35 -0.72 0.39 12.75
C ALA A 35 -2.16 0.92 12.65
N THR A 36 -2.44 1.82 11.69
CA THR A 36 -3.78 2.39 11.45
C THR A 36 -4.82 1.32 11.10
N PHE A 37 -4.40 0.19 10.52
CA PHE A 37 -5.26 -0.93 10.17
C PHE A 37 -5.20 -2.08 11.19
N GLY A 38 -4.81 -1.78 12.43
CA GLY A 38 -4.74 -2.79 13.50
C GLY A 38 -3.57 -3.76 13.33
N GLY A 39 -2.50 -3.34 12.66
CA GLY A 39 -1.31 -4.18 12.42
C GLY A 39 -1.40 -5.09 11.20
N LYS A 40 -2.45 -4.96 10.38
CA LYS A 40 -2.57 -5.68 9.10
C LYS A 40 -1.60 -5.13 8.07
N THR A 41 -1.09 -6.02 7.24
CA THR A 41 -0.25 -5.70 6.09
C THR A 41 -1.08 -5.22 4.90
N ALA A 42 -0.43 -4.57 3.94
CA ALA A 42 -1.09 -4.15 2.70
C ALA A 42 -1.68 -5.35 1.93
N LEU A 43 -0.97 -6.48 1.91
CA LEU A 43 -1.45 -7.70 1.26
C LEU A 43 -2.73 -8.24 1.90
N GLU A 44 -2.82 -8.23 3.23
CA GLU A 44 -4.03 -8.66 3.94
C GLU A 44 -5.21 -7.72 3.65
N LEU A 45 -4.97 -6.40 3.61
CA LEU A 45 -6.00 -5.43 3.26
C LEU A 45 -6.51 -5.63 1.83
N VAL A 46 -5.62 -5.93 0.87
CA VAL A 46 -6.02 -6.24 -0.51
C VAL A 46 -6.81 -7.56 -0.56
N ALA A 47 -6.44 -8.57 0.21
CA ALA A 47 -7.18 -9.83 0.30
C ALA A 47 -8.57 -9.66 0.93
N GLU A 48 -8.74 -8.68 1.81
CA GLU A 48 -10.01 -8.32 2.45
C GLU A 48 -10.88 -7.35 1.62
N CYS A 49 -10.52 -7.07 0.36
CA CYS A 49 -11.19 -6.07 -0.48
C CYS A 49 -11.19 -4.65 0.11
N ARG A 50 -10.19 -4.32 0.94
CA ARG A 50 -9.99 -3.00 1.54
C ARG A 50 -8.93 -2.16 0.82
N THR A 51 -8.76 -2.39 -0.47
CA THR A 51 -7.76 -1.68 -1.28
C THR A 51 -8.05 -0.18 -1.36
N ASP A 52 -9.31 0.23 -1.45
CA ASP A 52 -9.69 1.65 -1.48
C ASP A 52 -9.33 2.39 -0.19
N ASP A 53 -9.59 1.78 0.98
CA ASP A 53 -9.18 2.34 2.28
C ASP A 53 -7.65 2.52 2.34
N LEU A 54 -6.92 1.51 1.87
CA LEU A 54 -5.46 1.49 1.84
C LEU A 54 -4.91 2.58 0.89
N LEU A 55 -5.48 2.74 -0.30
CA LEU A 55 -5.09 3.79 -1.23
C LEU A 55 -5.40 5.19 -0.69
N GLY A 56 -6.51 5.36 0.04
CA GLY A 56 -6.83 6.61 0.74
C GLY A 56 -5.80 6.94 1.83
N TYR A 57 -5.37 5.93 2.59
CA TYR A 57 -4.29 6.07 3.56
C TYR A 57 -2.97 6.47 2.90
N ILE A 58 -2.60 5.82 1.79
CA ILE A 58 -1.37 6.12 1.04
C ILE A 58 -1.39 7.57 0.50
N GLN A 59 -2.49 8.01 -0.12
CA GLN A 59 -2.65 9.39 -0.61
C GLN A 59 -2.64 10.44 0.51
N SER A 60 -3.01 10.06 1.73
CA SER A 60 -2.93 10.96 2.90
C SER A 60 -1.48 11.32 3.24
N PHE A 61 -0.49 10.48 2.91
CA PHE A 61 0.93 10.84 3.06
C PHE A 61 1.40 11.86 2.03
N GLU A 62 0.89 11.79 0.79
CA GLU A 62 1.17 12.82 -0.22
C GLU A 62 0.58 14.17 0.18
N SER A 63 -0.65 14.18 0.71
CA SER A 63 -1.33 15.39 1.19
C SER A 63 -0.77 15.91 2.52
N GLY A 64 -0.03 15.08 3.25
CA GLY A 64 0.63 15.41 4.52
C GLY A 64 2.00 16.08 4.38
N TYR A 65 2.58 16.13 3.16
CA TYR A 65 3.71 17.02 2.89
C TYR A 65 3.20 18.46 2.71
N VAL A 66 2.73 19.04 3.80
CA VAL A 66 2.73 20.49 3.98
C VAL A 66 3.88 20.76 4.93
N GLY A 67 5.00 21.25 4.37
CA GLY A 67 6.16 21.69 5.15
C GLY A 67 5.82 22.81 6.13
#